data_AF-A0A7X6SAI7-F1
#
_entry.id   AF-A0A7X6SAI7-F1
#
_cell.length_a   1.000
_cell.length_b   1.000
_cell.length_c   1.000
_cell.angle_alpha   90.00
_cell.angle_beta   90.00
_cell.angle_gamma   90.00
#
_symmetry.space_group_name_H-M   'P 1'
#
loop_
_entity.id
_entity.type
_entity.pdbx_description
1 polymer ?
#
loop_
_entity_poly.entity_id
_entity_poly.type
_entity_poly.pdbx_seq_one_letter_code
_entity_poly.pdbx_strand_id
1 'polypeptide(L)' 'MISFEILRNELIGNAFKFETPYGERLLTYADFTASARGLNFIEKYLLEIQKSYANTHTEDDMTGEVMTKILHKS' A
#
# COMPACT_ATOMS: atom_id res chain seq x y z
N MET A 1 -13.80 -8.89 11.18
CA MET A 1 -14.21 -7.84 10.22
C MET A 1 -13.44 -6.58 10.57
N ILE A 2 -12.79 -5.92 9.61
CA ILE A 2 -12.10 -4.65 9.86
C ILE A 2 -13.14 -3.57 10.14
N SER A 3 -12.96 -2.76 11.19
CA SER A 3 -13.84 -1.64 11.49
C SER A 3 -13.47 -0.40 10.65
N PHE A 4 -14.42 0.51 10.46
CA PHE A 4 -14.14 1.79 9.80
C PHE A 4 -13.09 2.62 10.53
N GLU A 5 -13.01 2.51 11.86
CA GLU A 5 -12.01 3.19 12.66
C GLU A 5 -10.60 2.68 12.35
N ILE A 6 -10.43 1.35 12.28
CA ILE A 6 -9.17 0.73 11.87
C ILE A 6 -8.78 1.18 10.46
N LEU A 7 -9.72 1.14 9.50
CA LEU A 7 -9.47 1.59 8.12
C LEU A 7 -9.02 3.05 8.04
N ARG A 8 -9.63 3.96 8.80
CA ARG A 8 -9.21 5.38 8.84
C ARG A 8 -7.81 5.57 9.40
N ASN A 9 -7.45 4.79 10.43
CA ASN A 9 -6.11 4.85 11.03
C ASN A 9 -5.03 4.29 10.09
N GLU A 10 -5.40 3.38 9.20
CA GLU A 10 -4.48 2.81 8.21
C GLU A 10 -4.24 3.72 7.00
N LEU A 11 -5.06 4.76 6.79
CA LEU A 11 -4.87 5.70 5.68
C LEU A 11 -3.53 6.44 5.77
N ILE A 12 -2.74 6.35 4.71
CA ILE A 12 -1.45 7.04 4.60
C ILE A 12 -1.69 8.53 4.47
N GLY A 13 -1.08 9.32 5.37
CA GLY A 13 -1.29 10.76 5.45
C GLY A 13 -2.67 11.14 5.98
N ASN A 14 -3.31 10.27 6.77
CA ASN A 14 -4.48 10.65 7.56
C ASN A 14 -4.18 11.93 8.37
N ALA A 15 -5.14 12.85 8.40
CA ALA A 15 -5.01 14.16 9.04
C ALA A 15 -3.79 14.99 8.59
N PHE A 16 -3.19 14.70 7.42
CA PHE A 16 -2.05 15.46 6.91
C PHE A 16 -2.42 16.92 6.69
N LYS A 17 -1.59 17.80 7.22
CA LYS A 17 -1.73 19.25 7.06
C LYS A 17 -0.52 19.80 6.34
N PHE A 18 -0.73 20.85 5.58
CA PHE A 18 0.31 21.54 4.84
C PHE A 18 0.14 23.05 4.93
N GLU A 19 1.24 23.76 4.75
CA GLU A 19 1.25 25.21 4.75
C GLU A 19 0.67 25.75 3.45
N THR A 20 -0.17 26.77 3.57
CA THR A 20 -0.72 27.54 2.45
C THR A 20 -0.44 29.02 2.70
N PRO A 21 -0.58 29.89 1.68
CA PRO A 21 -0.50 31.33 1.89
C PRO A 21 -1.48 31.89 2.93
N TYR A 22 -2.48 31.11 3.33
CA TYR A 22 -3.51 31.47 4.32
C TYR A 22 -3.40 30.64 5.62
N GLY A 23 -2.21 30.12 5.91
CA GLY A 23 -1.90 29.31 7.10
C GLY A 23 -1.99 27.80 6.87
N GLU A 24 -1.84 27.04 7.95
CA GLU A 24 -1.92 25.57 7.93
C GLU A 24 -3.34 25.11 7.55
N ARG A 25 -3.43 24.20 6.57
CA ARG A 25 -4.70 23.61 6.13
C ARG A 25 -4.62 22.09 6.12
N LEU A 26 -5.74 21.46 6.44
CA LEU A 26 -5.93 20.00 6.32
C LEU A 26 -6.08 19.62 4.85
N LEU A 27 -5.31 18.63 4.39
CA LEU A 27 -5.52 18.00 3.09
C LEU A 27 -6.75 17.09 3.15
N THR A 28 -7.84 17.54 2.54
CA THR A 28 -9.08 16.77 2.43
C THR A 28 -9.07 15.99 1.12
N TYR A 29 -8.94 14.67 1.19
CA TYR A 29 -9.07 13.80 0.03
C TYR A 29 -10.57 13.52 -0.21
N ALA A 30 -11.13 14.06 -1.29
CA ALA A 30 -12.58 14.04 -1.52
C ALA A 30 -13.03 13.08 -2.64
N ASP A 31 -12.10 12.55 -3.43
CA ASP A 31 -12.41 11.73 -4.61
C ASP A 31 -12.01 10.26 -4.43
N PHE A 32 -12.62 9.61 -3.44
CA PHE A 32 -12.44 8.16 -3.22
C PHE A 32 -13.08 7.30 -4.33
N THR A 33 -13.91 7.90 -5.18
CA THR A 33 -14.57 7.23 -6.31
C THR A 33 -13.63 7.03 -7.49
N ALA A 34 -12.78 8.02 -7.79
CA ALA A 34 -11.79 7.88 -8.86
C ALA A 34 -10.64 6.96 -8.45
N SER A 35 -10.17 7.07 -7.20
CA SER A 35 -9.14 6.18 -6.66
C SER A 35 -9.17 6.15 -5.14
N ALA A 36 -8.89 4.98 -4.55
CA ALA A 36 -8.65 4.89 -3.12
C ALA A 36 -7.31 5.56 -2.74
N ARG A 37 -7.20 5.95 -1.46
CA ARG A 37 -5.94 6.41 -0.87
C ARG A 37 -5.18 5.20 -0.32
N GLY A 38 -3.84 5.28 -0.33
CA GLY A 38 -2.97 4.20 0.15
C GLY A 38 -3.22 3.83 1.62
N LEU A 39 -3.02 2.55 1.95
CA LEU A 39 -3.21 1.97 3.27
C LEU A 39 -1.90 1.35 3.76
N ASN A 40 -1.53 1.65 5.00
CA ASN A 40 -0.25 1.21 5.58
C ASN A 40 -0.07 -0.31 5.54
N PHE A 41 -1.11 -1.10 5.84
CA PHE A 41 -1.01 -2.56 5.76
C PHE A 41 -0.78 -3.11 4.35
N ILE A 42 -1.25 -2.44 3.29
CA ILE A 42 -0.97 -2.82 1.90
C ILE A 42 0.51 -2.57 1.61
N GLU A 43 1.02 -1.39 1.95
CA GLU A 43 2.43 -1.05 1.72
C GLU A 43 3.37 -1.95 2.51
N LYS A 44 3.04 -2.28 3.77
CA LYS A 44 3.79 -3.24 4.58
C LYS A 44 3.81 -4.61 3.92
N TYR A 45 2.68 -5.07 3.38
CA TYR A 45 2.62 -6.35 2.67
C TYR A 45 3.48 -6.35 1.40
N LEU A 46 3.47 -5.24 0.64
CA LEU A 46 4.35 -5.07 -0.52
C LEU A 46 5.83 -5.12 -0.11
N LEU A 47 6.21 -4.44 0.97
CA LEU A 47 7.58 -4.48 1.52
C LEU A 47 8.00 -5.89 1.95
N GLU A 48 7.09 -6.69 2.51
CA GLU A 48 7.37 -8.09 2.84
C GLU A 48 7.62 -8.95 1.59
N ILE A 49 6.81 -8.79 0.54
CA ILE A 49 7.03 -9.48 -0.75
C ILE A 49 8.38 -9.09 -1.35
N GLN A 50 8.76 -7.81 -1.25
CA GLN A 50 10.01 -7.30 -1.83
C GLN A 50 11.27 -7.99 -1.27
N LYS A 51 11.22 -8.56 -0.05
CA LYS A 51 12.35 -9.33 0.52
C LYS A 51 12.70 -10.57 -0.28
N SER A 52 11.75 -11.11 -1.04
CA SER A 52 11.93 -12.28 -1.92
C SER A 52 11.79 -11.92 -3.39
N TYR A 53 11.99 -10.65 -3.75
CA TYR A 53 11.81 -10.19 -5.12
C TYR A 53 12.80 -10.87 -6.08
N ALA A 54 12.25 -11.49 -7.11
CA ALA A 54 12.96 -12.12 -8.21
C ALA A 54 12.06 -12.13 -9.45
N ASN A 55 12.66 -12.44 -10.61
CA ASN A 55 11.92 -12.60 -11.84
C ASN A 55 10.92 -13.76 -11.70
N THR A 56 9.66 -13.52 -12.04
CA THR A 56 8.57 -14.53 -11.98
C THR A 56 8.62 -15.56 -13.10
N HIS A 57 9.76 -15.68 -13.78
CA HIS A 57 10.01 -16.57 -14.93
C HIS A 57 11.31 -17.35 -14.78
N THR A 58 11.86 -17.39 -13.56
CA THR A 58 13.06 -18.13 -13.21
C THR A 58 12.77 -18.95 -11.96
N GLU A 59 13.19 -20.21 -11.94
CA GLU A 59 12.97 -21.16 -10.81
C GLU A 59 14.28 -21.80 -10.37
N ASP A 60 15.42 -21.21 -10.75
CA ASP A 60 16.77 -21.69 -10.46
C ASP A 60 17.25 -21.34 -9.05
N ASP A 61 16.61 -20.37 -8.39
CA ASP A 61 16.80 -20.04 -6.98
C ASP A 61 15.48 -19.98 -6.18
N MET A 62 15.61 -19.91 -4.85
CA MET A 62 14.46 -19.90 -3.94
C MET A 62 13.53 -18.71 -4.19
N THR A 63 14.08 -17.53 -4.45
CA THR A 63 13.28 -16.31 -4.64
C THR A 63 12.51 -16.33 -5.96
N GLY A 64 13.13 -16.85 -7.03
CA GLY A 64 12.50 -17.07 -8.33
C GLY A 64 11.37 -18.09 -8.24
N GLU A 65 11.60 -19.23 -7.58
CA GLU A 65 10.57 -20.24 -7.36
C GLU A 65 9.37 -19.68 -6.56
N VAL A 66 9.64 -18.90 -5.50
CA VAL A 66 8.59 -18.26 -4.68
C VAL A 66 7.77 -17.26 -5.51
N MET A 67 8.42 -16.35 -6.25
CA MET A 67 7.73 -15.32 -7.01
C MET A 67 6.93 -15.90 -8.18
N THR A 68 7.46 -16.92 -8.87
CA THR A 68 6.76 -17.65 -9.92
C THR A 68 5.50 -18.34 -9.37
N LYS A 69 5.59 -18.98 -8.20
CA LYS A 69 4.42 -19.57 -7.52
C LYS A 69 3.37 -18.53 -7.10
N ILE A 70 3.77 -17.36 -6.62
CA ILE A 70 2.83 -16.28 -6.26
C ILE A 70 2.07 -15.81 -7.50
N LEU A 71 2.76 -15.60 -8.63
CA LEU A 71 2.14 -15.20 -9.90
C LEU A 71 1.07 -16.20 -10.34
N HIS A 72 1.37 -17.50 -10.30
CA HIS A 72 0.45 -18.56 -10.75
C HIS A 72 -0.69 -18.87 -9.76
N LYS A 73 -0.61 -18.40 -8.51
CA LYS A 73 -1.69 -18.54 -7.52
C LYS A 73 -2.81 -17.50 -7.67
N SER A 74 -2.63 -16.49 -8.51
CA SER A 74 -3.52 -15.33 -8.66
C SER A 74 -4.69 -15.63 -9.61
#